data_AF-A0A3L6M4T8-F1
#
_entry.id   AF-A0A3L6M4T8-F1
#
_cell.length_a   1.000
_cell.length_b   1.000
_cell.length_c   1.000
_cell.angle_alpha   90.00
_cell.angle_beta   90.00
_cell.angle_gamma   90.00
#
_symmetry.space_group_name_H-M   'P 1'
#
loop_
_entity.id
_entity.type
_entity.pdbx_description
1 polymer ?
#
loop_
_entity_poly.entity_id
_entity_poly.type
_entity_poly.pdbx_seq_one_letter_code
_entity_poly.pdbx_strand_id
1 'polypeptide(L)'
;MSQQTNDQAQNLPNPAEMAKTYAEVAQRASRIITQFMEKKAKEGVEAPADELGVAKAFMDLSSRLMANPYKVAQTQMNMMWDYFSLWQNTTMKMMGMPVQAPVASPKKGDNRFKDEEWEQHFLFDFVKQSYLITARHLHDTVAGTEGLDEATQQKVNFFTRQYIDALSPSNFALTNPEVFRETVKSHGQNLIKGLNNLLHDVESGDGQLRIRMTDTSAFEMGKNVATTPGKVVFQNELFQLIQYDPQTPDQYKKPFLIVPPWINKYYILDLREKNSMVKWATEQGHTTFIMSWINPDEKLAKKSFENYLLEGSLEAINQVCAQTGEDSVNLAGYCLGGTLTMTTLAYMAAKKDKRANSATFFTTMLDFSEPGELGVFLDEGAVSGLEKKMAERGFLEGSEMAGTFNMLKANDLIWSFVVNNYLLGKDPFPFDLLFWNSDSTRMPAAMHSFYLRNMYLGNLLKEPGGITLGGVKIDISKVKTPCYFISTIEDHIAPWKSTYMGARLPSGPTKFVLGGSGHIAGIVNPPVANKYGYWTNDATDGNLPESPEDFLAGATQNAGSWWTHWHQWVTSLPGGSAKVKARKPEDGSLKVIEAAPGSYVKFRLDAQKKA
;
A
#
# COMPACT_ATOMS: atom_id res chain seq x y z
N MET A 1 -14.68 -63.30 -3.89
CA MET A 1 -13.75 -63.35 -5.05
C MET A 1 -14.04 -62.10 -5.87
N SER A 2 -13.29 -61.01 -5.62
CA SER A 2 -12.09 -60.60 -6.39
C SER A 2 -12.51 -60.17 -7.81
N GLN A 3 -12.28 -58.98 -8.34
CA GLN A 3 -11.23 -57.98 -8.17
C GLN A 3 -11.73 -56.76 -8.96
N GLN A 4 -11.68 -55.56 -8.39
CA GLN A 4 -11.57 -54.32 -9.18
C GLN A 4 -11.02 -53.22 -8.26
N THR A 5 -9.79 -53.43 -7.81
CA THR A 5 -8.94 -52.44 -7.14
C THR A 5 -7.55 -52.58 -7.75
N ASN A 6 -7.28 -51.81 -8.80
CA ASN A 6 -5.97 -51.27 -9.15
C ASN A 6 -6.07 -50.57 -10.50
N ASP A 7 -6.13 -49.24 -10.48
CA ASP A 7 -5.47 -48.39 -11.48
C ASP A 7 -5.54 -46.92 -11.03
N GLN A 8 -4.84 -46.63 -9.94
CA GLN A 8 -4.20 -45.34 -9.73
C GLN A 8 -2.79 -45.64 -9.22
N ALA A 9 -1.92 -46.09 -10.11
CA ALA A 9 -0.49 -46.02 -9.87
C ALA A 9 -0.11 -44.54 -9.75
N GLN A 10 -0.05 -44.04 -8.51
CA GLN A 10 0.60 -42.78 -8.19
C GLN A 10 2.03 -42.86 -8.71
N ASN A 11 2.35 -42.03 -9.71
CA ASN A 11 3.71 -41.87 -10.21
C ASN A 11 4.60 -41.37 -9.07
N LEU A 12 5.33 -42.28 -8.43
CA LEU A 12 6.39 -41.94 -7.49
C LEU A 12 7.47 -41.15 -8.25
N PRO A 13 7.95 -40.01 -7.72
CA PRO A 13 9.03 -39.27 -8.35
C PRO A 13 10.31 -40.12 -8.42
N ASN A 14 11.05 -40.01 -9.53
CA ASN A 14 12.26 -40.79 -9.77
C ASN A 14 13.29 -40.55 -8.64
N PRO A 15 13.69 -41.58 -7.85
CA PRO A 15 14.60 -41.42 -6.73
C PRO A 15 15.95 -40.78 -7.07
N ALA A 16 16.44 -40.95 -8.30
CA ALA A 16 17.68 -40.34 -8.76
C ALA A 16 17.53 -38.83 -9.03
N GLU A 17 16.40 -38.41 -9.60
CA GLU A 17 16.09 -36.97 -9.80
C GLU A 17 15.83 -36.27 -8.46
N MET A 18 15.18 -36.97 -7.53
CA MET A 18 15.02 -36.53 -6.15
C MET A 18 16.39 -36.27 -5.52
N ALA A 19 17.25 -37.28 -5.44
CA ALA A 19 18.56 -37.17 -4.82
C ALA A 19 19.42 -36.05 -5.43
N LYS A 20 19.36 -35.86 -6.75
CA LYS A 20 20.01 -34.76 -7.45
C LYS A 20 19.48 -33.40 -6.99
N THR A 21 18.16 -33.24 -6.93
CA THR A 21 17.52 -31.99 -6.47
C THR A 21 17.88 -31.68 -5.02
N TYR A 22 17.88 -32.69 -4.12
CA TYR A 22 18.32 -32.52 -2.73
C TYR A 22 19.79 -32.06 -2.64
N ALA A 23 20.67 -32.68 -3.42
CA ALA A 23 22.09 -32.33 -3.42
C ALA A 23 22.32 -30.89 -3.93
N GLU A 24 21.64 -30.48 -5.00
CA GLU A 24 21.70 -29.12 -5.54
C GLU A 24 21.21 -28.07 -4.53
N VAL A 25 20.06 -28.32 -3.90
CA VAL A 25 19.49 -27.44 -2.86
C VAL A 25 20.43 -27.31 -1.67
N ALA A 26 20.99 -28.42 -1.18
CA ALA A 26 21.90 -28.43 -0.04
C ALA A 26 23.20 -27.66 -0.33
N GLN A 27 23.78 -27.84 -1.52
CA GLN A 27 24.97 -27.09 -1.95
C GLN A 27 24.70 -25.59 -2.04
N ARG A 28 23.54 -25.22 -2.59
CA ARG A 28 23.13 -23.81 -2.75
C ARG A 28 22.86 -23.15 -1.39
N ALA A 29 22.17 -23.85 -0.49
CA ALA A 29 21.95 -23.39 0.89
C ALA A 29 23.27 -23.18 1.65
N SER A 30 24.20 -24.13 1.57
CA SER A 30 25.52 -24.03 2.21
C SER A 30 26.29 -22.79 1.72
N ARG A 31 26.25 -22.51 0.41
CA ARG A 31 26.89 -21.32 -0.18
C ARG A 31 26.29 -20.02 0.37
N ILE A 32 24.97 -19.89 0.40
CA ILE A 32 24.28 -18.70 0.90
C ILE A 32 24.56 -18.46 2.38
N ILE A 33 24.51 -19.52 3.20
CA ILE A 33 24.83 -19.43 4.64
C ILE A 33 26.27 -18.95 4.83
N THR A 34 27.21 -19.51 4.07
CA THR A 34 28.63 -19.10 4.12
C THR A 34 28.79 -17.62 3.75
N GLN A 35 28.18 -17.18 2.65
CA GLN A 35 28.22 -15.77 2.22
C GLN A 35 27.59 -14.83 3.24
N PHE A 36 26.46 -15.21 3.84
CA PHE A 36 25.81 -14.44 4.88
C PHE A 36 26.70 -14.31 6.12
N MET A 37 27.32 -15.41 6.55
CA MET A 37 28.26 -15.42 7.67
C MET A 37 29.50 -14.57 7.40
N GLU A 38 30.09 -14.65 6.20
CA GLU A 38 31.22 -13.82 5.78
C GLU A 38 30.86 -12.33 5.75
N LYS A 39 29.67 -12.00 5.23
CA LYS A 39 29.16 -10.61 5.19
C LYS A 39 28.95 -10.06 6.59
N LYS A 40 28.29 -10.82 7.48
CA LYS A 40 28.12 -10.44 8.89
C LYS A 40 29.43 -10.34 9.66
N ALA A 41 30.41 -11.18 9.35
CA ALA A 41 31.75 -11.09 9.92
C ALA A 41 32.49 -9.81 9.47
N LYS A 42 32.26 -9.33 8.24
CA LYS A 42 32.86 -8.09 7.70
C LYS A 42 32.15 -6.81 8.18
N GLU A 43 30.83 -6.83 8.24
CA GLU A 43 30.01 -5.66 8.64
C GLU A 43 30.00 -5.44 10.17
N GLY A 44 30.39 -6.46 10.96
CA GLY A 44 30.28 -6.43 12.40
C GLY A 44 28.84 -6.70 12.88
N VAL A 45 28.70 -7.11 14.14
CA VAL A 45 27.39 -7.25 14.79
C VAL A 45 27.14 -5.96 15.57
N GLU A 46 26.42 -5.01 14.97
CA GLU A 46 25.86 -3.90 15.73
C GLU A 46 24.82 -4.43 16.72
N ALA A 47 24.86 -3.94 17.96
CA ALA A 47 23.83 -4.25 18.94
C ALA A 47 22.47 -3.73 18.44
N PRO A 48 21.37 -4.48 18.57
CA PRO A 48 20.06 -4.00 18.16
C PRO A 48 19.71 -2.76 18.96
N ALA A 49 19.77 -1.59 18.31
CA ALA A 49 19.27 -0.35 18.86
C ALA A 49 17.73 -0.37 18.78
N ASP A 50 17.06 0.03 19.87
CA ASP A 50 15.60 0.19 19.90
C ASP A 50 15.18 1.48 19.18
N GLU A 51 15.57 1.62 17.90
CA GLU A 51 15.33 2.82 17.09
C GLU A 51 13.84 3.13 16.94
N LEU A 52 12.99 2.10 17.01
CA LEU A 52 11.53 2.22 16.95
C LEU A 52 10.87 2.30 18.34
N GLY A 53 11.63 2.31 19.43
CA GLY A 53 11.09 2.40 20.80
C GLY A 53 10.17 1.24 21.21
N VAL A 54 10.29 0.08 20.55
CA VAL A 54 9.45 -1.11 20.76
C VAL A 54 9.80 -1.76 22.09
N ALA A 55 11.10 -1.95 22.37
CA ALA A 55 11.52 -2.56 23.63
C ALA A 55 11.07 -1.72 24.82
N LYS A 56 11.21 -0.38 24.72
CA LYS A 56 10.67 0.54 25.73
C LYS A 56 9.16 0.40 25.91
N ALA A 57 8.40 0.39 24.82
CA ALA A 57 6.93 0.25 24.87
C ALA A 57 6.50 -1.06 25.56
N PHE A 58 7.17 -2.18 25.29
CA PHE A 58 6.90 -3.46 25.95
C PHE A 58 7.35 -3.49 27.43
N MET A 59 8.42 -2.79 27.79
CA MET A 59 8.81 -2.60 29.20
C MET A 59 7.75 -1.81 29.97
N ASP A 60 7.25 -0.73 29.38
CA ASP A 60 6.19 0.10 29.96
C ASP A 60 4.90 -0.72 30.13
N LEU A 61 4.46 -1.44 29.09
CA LEU A 61 3.36 -2.42 29.17
C LEU A 61 3.56 -3.41 30.32
N SER A 62 4.73 -4.04 30.40
CA SER A 62 5.04 -5.04 31.44
C SER A 62 4.95 -4.44 32.84
N SER A 63 5.43 -3.22 33.03
CA SER A 63 5.35 -2.49 34.30
C SER A 63 3.89 -2.23 34.71
N ARG A 64 3.03 -1.85 33.76
CA ARG A 64 1.59 -1.60 34.00
C ARG A 64 0.83 -2.87 34.32
N LEU A 65 1.13 -3.96 33.60
CA LEU A 65 0.54 -5.27 33.88
C LEU A 65 0.94 -5.79 35.26
N MET A 66 2.20 -5.64 35.66
CA MET A 66 2.66 -6.00 37.01
C MET A 66 2.01 -5.13 38.10
N ALA A 67 1.68 -3.88 37.80
CA ALA A 67 0.96 -2.99 38.73
C ALA A 67 -0.52 -3.36 38.89
N ASN A 68 -1.11 -4.14 37.98
CA ASN A 68 -2.49 -4.63 38.05
C ASN A 68 -2.57 -6.18 37.92
N PRO A 69 -2.07 -6.92 38.93
CA PRO A 69 -2.03 -8.38 38.88
C PRO A 69 -3.41 -9.02 38.85
N TYR A 70 -4.45 -8.33 39.34
CA TYR A 70 -5.83 -8.82 39.32
C TYR A 70 -6.35 -8.95 37.89
N LYS A 71 -6.11 -7.95 37.03
CA LYS A 71 -6.55 -7.98 35.62
C LYS A 71 -5.86 -9.11 34.85
N VAL A 72 -4.56 -9.33 35.09
CA VAL A 72 -3.81 -10.44 34.50
C VAL A 72 -4.37 -11.80 34.96
N ALA A 73 -4.63 -11.96 36.26
CA ALA A 73 -5.23 -13.18 36.81
C ALA A 73 -6.62 -13.44 36.23
N GLN A 74 -7.44 -12.39 36.08
CA GLN A 74 -8.78 -12.49 35.47
C GLN A 74 -8.70 -12.96 34.01
N THR A 75 -7.82 -12.38 33.18
CA THR A 75 -7.60 -12.86 31.81
C THR A 75 -7.15 -14.33 31.81
N GLN A 76 -6.22 -14.71 32.69
CA GLN A 76 -5.75 -16.09 32.78
C GLN A 76 -6.88 -17.07 33.14
N MET A 77 -7.77 -16.70 34.07
CA MET A 77 -8.95 -17.50 34.42
C MET A 77 -9.92 -17.60 33.24
N ASN A 78 -10.23 -16.49 32.55
CA ASN A 78 -11.11 -16.51 31.38
C ASN A 78 -10.54 -17.38 30.25
N MET A 79 -9.23 -17.28 30.01
CA MET A 79 -8.52 -18.13 29.04
C MET A 79 -8.61 -19.61 29.42
N MET A 80 -8.41 -19.94 30.71
CA MET A 80 -8.56 -21.32 31.19
C MET A 80 -9.98 -21.87 30.98
N TRP A 81 -11.01 -21.05 31.21
CA TRP A 81 -12.41 -21.43 30.95
C TRP A 81 -12.68 -21.68 29.47
N ASP A 82 -12.15 -20.84 28.57
CA ASP A 82 -12.24 -21.06 27.14
C ASP A 82 -11.53 -22.37 26.72
N TYR A 83 -10.35 -22.64 27.27
CA TYR A 83 -9.62 -23.89 27.00
C TYR A 83 -10.34 -25.12 27.52
N PHE A 84 -10.97 -25.04 28.70
CA PHE A 84 -11.81 -26.12 29.22
C PHE A 84 -13.01 -26.40 28.29
N SER A 85 -13.67 -25.33 27.84
CA SER A 85 -14.79 -25.41 26.91
C SER A 85 -14.35 -26.00 25.55
N LEU A 86 -13.16 -25.61 25.08
CA LEU A 86 -12.58 -26.16 23.85
C LEU A 86 -12.31 -27.66 24.00
N TRP A 87 -11.68 -28.08 25.11
CA TRP A 87 -11.40 -29.49 25.37
C TRP A 87 -12.69 -30.32 25.45
N GLN A 88 -13.72 -29.80 26.11
CA GLN A 88 -15.04 -30.43 26.15
C GLN A 88 -15.64 -30.56 24.74
N ASN A 89 -15.66 -29.48 23.96
CA ASN A 89 -16.20 -29.47 22.59
C ASN A 89 -15.44 -30.44 21.67
N THR A 90 -14.10 -30.46 21.72
CA THR A 90 -13.28 -31.38 20.93
C THR A 90 -13.54 -32.84 21.31
N THR A 91 -13.67 -33.15 22.62
CA THR A 91 -14.00 -34.50 23.09
C THR A 91 -15.37 -34.96 22.59
N MET A 92 -16.39 -34.09 22.69
CA MET A 92 -17.73 -34.37 22.17
C MET A 92 -17.72 -34.64 20.65
N LYS A 93 -16.96 -33.83 19.90
CA LYS A 93 -16.79 -33.97 18.45
C LYS A 93 -16.08 -35.28 18.07
N MET A 94 -15.04 -35.68 18.81
CA MET A 94 -14.38 -36.99 18.64
C MET A 94 -15.32 -38.16 18.91
N MET A 95 -16.30 -37.99 19.79
CA MET A 95 -17.36 -38.98 20.07
C MET A 95 -18.51 -38.94 19.05
N GLY A 96 -18.43 -38.11 18.01
CA GLY A 96 -19.48 -37.96 17.00
C GLY A 96 -20.74 -37.24 17.50
N MET A 97 -20.68 -36.57 18.65
CA MET A 97 -21.80 -35.79 19.18
C MET A 97 -21.84 -34.37 18.60
N PRO A 98 -23.04 -33.82 18.34
CA PRO A 98 -23.18 -32.47 17.81
C PRO A 98 -22.72 -31.43 18.84
N VAL A 99 -21.89 -30.49 18.40
CA VAL A 99 -21.46 -29.32 19.19
C VAL A 99 -22.22 -28.10 18.65
N GLN A 100 -22.80 -27.29 19.53
CA GLN A 100 -23.70 -26.19 19.13
C GLN A 100 -22.96 -25.01 18.50
N ALA A 101 -21.78 -24.62 19.03
CA ALA A 101 -20.99 -23.52 18.50
C ALA A 101 -19.49 -23.68 18.86
N PRO A 102 -18.56 -23.23 17.99
CA PRO A 102 -17.14 -23.15 18.33
C PRO A 102 -16.90 -22.12 19.44
N VAL A 103 -15.88 -22.35 20.27
CA VAL A 103 -15.51 -21.43 21.37
C VAL A 103 -14.89 -20.14 20.82
N ALA A 104 -14.16 -20.26 19.70
CA ALA A 104 -13.58 -19.15 18.99
C ALA A 104 -13.70 -19.36 17.47
N SER A 105 -14.04 -18.28 16.77
CA SER A 105 -14.14 -18.26 15.31
C SER A 105 -13.20 -17.20 14.72
N PRO A 106 -12.65 -17.42 13.52
CA PRO A 106 -11.88 -16.39 12.82
C PRO A 106 -12.69 -15.11 12.65
N LYS A 107 -12.02 -13.97 12.63
CA LYS A 107 -12.68 -12.69 12.27
C LYS A 107 -13.18 -12.77 10.83
N LYS A 108 -14.28 -12.07 10.55
CA LYS A 108 -14.82 -11.97 9.18
C LYS A 108 -13.73 -11.46 8.23
N GLY A 109 -13.46 -12.21 7.16
CA GLY A 109 -12.43 -11.87 6.16
C GLY A 109 -11.04 -12.49 6.42
N ASP A 110 -10.83 -13.23 7.52
CA ASP A 110 -9.57 -13.95 7.75
C ASP A 110 -9.45 -15.19 6.86
N ASN A 111 -8.75 -15.05 5.74
CA ASN A 111 -8.62 -16.09 4.73
C ASN A 111 -7.64 -17.22 5.12
N ARG A 112 -6.92 -17.10 6.24
CA ARG A 112 -5.97 -18.14 6.70
C ARG A 112 -6.67 -19.46 7.03
N PHE A 113 -7.92 -19.36 7.49
CA PHE A 113 -8.72 -20.49 7.96
C PHE A 113 -9.83 -20.90 6.99
N LYS A 114 -9.68 -20.61 5.69
CA LYS A 114 -10.70 -20.87 4.66
C LYS A 114 -10.87 -22.35 4.28
N ASP A 115 -9.86 -23.17 4.51
CA ASP A 115 -9.89 -24.59 4.17
C ASP A 115 -10.89 -25.33 5.06
N GLU A 116 -11.76 -26.16 4.48
CA GLU A 116 -12.82 -26.84 5.21
C GLU A 116 -12.30 -27.74 6.34
N GLU A 117 -11.07 -28.27 6.23
CA GLU A 117 -10.48 -29.12 7.28
C GLU A 117 -10.23 -28.35 8.59
N TRP A 118 -10.11 -27.02 8.54
CA TRP A 118 -10.06 -26.19 9.74
C TRP A 118 -11.32 -26.29 10.59
N GLU A 119 -12.45 -26.68 10.00
CA GLU A 119 -13.72 -26.88 10.70
C GLU A 119 -14.10 -28.36 10.79
N GLN A 120 -13.81 -29.17 9.78
CA GLN A 120 -14.27 -30.56 9.74
C GLN A 120 -13.38 -31.50 10.56
N HIS A 121 -12.05 -31.30 10.54
CA HIS A 121 -11.11 -32.22 11.18
C HIS A 121 -10.80 -31.80 12.62
N PHE A 122 -11.00 -32.71 13.58
CA PHE A 122 -10.94 -32.39 15.02
C PHE A 122 -9.59 -31.77 15.46
N LEU A 123 -8.45 -32.25 14.90
CA LEU A 123 -7.12 -31.76 15.26
C LEU A 123 -6.90 -30.32 14.77
N PHE A 124 -7.20 -30.04 13.50
CA PHE A 124 -7.01 -28.70 12.92
C PHE A 124 -7.99 -27.70 13.53
N ASP A 125 -9.22 -28.12 13.81
CA ASP A 125 -10.22 -27.31 14.51
C ASP A 125 -9.77 -26.98 15.95
N PHE A 126 -9.21 -27.94 16.70
CA PHE A 126 -8.64 -27.70 18.02
C PHE A 126 -7.46 -26.71 17.96
N VAL A 127 -6.51 -26.91 17.04
CA VAL A 127 -5.34 -26.04 16.88
C VAL A 127 -5.76 -24.61 16.50
N LYS A 128 -6.69 -24.46 15.55
CA LYS A 128 -7.27 -23.17 15.16
C LYS A 128 -7.91 -22.48 16.37
N GLN A 129 -8.81 -23.15 17.08
CA GLN A 129 -9.53 -22.53 18.19
C GLN A 129 -8.59 -22.21 19.36
N SER A 130 -7.62 -23.07 19.68
CA SER A 130 -6.58 -22.80 20.69
C SER A 130 -5.79 -21.54 20.35
N TYR A 131 -5.34 -21.41 19.10
CA TYR A 131 -4.69 -20.20 18.61
C TYR A 131 -5.58 -18.97 18.75
N LEU A 132 -6.84 -19.04 18.29
CA LEU A 132 -7.77 -17.89 18.33
C LEU A 132 -8.10 -17.46 19.77
N ILE A 133 -8.25 -18.41 20.70
CA ILE A 133 -8.44 -18.13 22.13
C ILE A 133 -7.22 -17.39 22.67
N THR A 134 -6.01 -17.92 22.49
CA THR A 134 -4.79 -17.29 22.98
C THR A 134 -4.55 -15.93 22.32
N ALA A 135 -4.77 -15.81 21.02
CA ALA A 135 -4.66 -14.56 20.28
C ALA A 135 -5.61 -13.48 20.81
N ARG A 136 -6.88 -13.84 21.05
CA ARG A 136 -7.89 -12.94 21.63
C ARG A 136 -7.46 -12.47 23.02
N HIS A 137 -7.14 -13.39 23.94
CA HIS A 137 -6.77 -13.03 25.31
C HIS A 137 -5.49 -12.22 25.40
N LEU A 138 -4.47 -12.56 24.59
CA LEU A 138 -3.24 -11.78 24.52
C LEU A 138 -3.51 -10.37 24.01
N HIS A 139 -4.22 -10.24 22.90
CA HIS A 139 -4.57 -8.95 22.33
C HIS A 139 -5.43 -8.11 23.27
N ASP A 140 -6.46 -8.69 23.88
CA ASP A 140 -7.37 -7.98 24.80
C ASP A 140 -6.67 -7.54 26.08
N THR A 141 -5.69 -8.31 26.57
CA THR A 141 -4.85 -7.91 27.71
C THR A 141 -4.00 -6.69 27.38
N VAL A 142 -3.35 -6.68 26.21
CA VAL A 142 -2.55 -5.54 25.76
C VAL A 142 -3.45 -4.33 25.50
N ALA A 143 -4.53 -4.50 24.75
CA ALA A 143 -5.46 -3.43 24.39
C ALA A 143 -6.21 -2.84 25.60
N GLY A 144 -6.47 -3.66 26.62
CA GLY A 144 -7.12 -3.24 27.85
C GLY A 144 -6.17 -2.71 28.93
N THR A 145 -4.86 -2.60 28.67
CA THR A 145 -3.94 -2.06 29.68
C THR A 145 -4.17 -0.57 29.88
N GLU A 146 -4.42 -0.14 31.12
CA GLU A 146 -4.66 1.27 31.46
C GLU A 146 -3.35 1.97 31.86
N GLY A 147 -3.28 3.29 31.62
CA GLY A 147 -2.15 4.11 32.06
C GLY A 147 -0.93 4.12 31.12
N LEU A 148 -1.06 3.58 29.91
CA LEU A 148 -0.15 3.86 28.79
C LEU A 148 -0.60 5.13 28.07
N ASP A 149 0.35 5.92 27.57
CA ASP A 149 0.02 6.98 26.62
C ASP A 149 -0.44 6.37 25.29
N GLU A 150 -1.17 7.15 24.50
CA GLU A 150 -1.81 6.67 23.28
C GLU A 150 -0.81 6.12 22.25
N ALA A 151 0.34 6.77 22.08
CA ALA A 151 1.36 6.33 21.13
C ALA A 151 1.98 4.99 21.55
N THR A 152 2.30 4.83 22.83
CA THR A 152 2.76 3.56 23.39
C THR A 152 1.70 2.47 23.23
N GLN A 153 0.43 2.77 23.54
CA GLN A 153 -0.69 1.83 23.41
C GLN A 153 -0.87 1.35 21.96
N GLN A 154 -0.83 2.27 20.99
CA GLN A 154 -0.91 1.93 19.56
C GLN A 154 0.28 1.05 19.13
N LYS A 155 1.49 1.38 19.58
CA LYS A 155 2.72 0.63 19.27
C LYS A 155 2.67 -0.80 19.80
N VAL A 156 2.35 -1.00 21.08
CA VAL A 156 2.24 -2.36 21.65
C VAL A 156 1.11 -3.16 21.03
N ASN A 157 -0.04 -2.53 20.74
CA ASN A 157 -1.14 -3.19 20.05
C ASN A 157 -0.72 -3.68 18.66
N PHE A 158 -0.05 -2.82 17.88
CA PHE A 158 0.44 -3.16 16.55
C PHE A 158 1.43 -4.33 16.58
N PHE A 159 2.52 -4.23 17.36
CA PHE A 159 3.54 -5.28 17.41
C PHE A 159 3.03 -6.58 18.04
N THR A 160 2.06 -6.51 18.97
CA THR A 160 1.37 -7.70 19.50
C THR A 160 0.59 -8.42 18.39
N ARG A 161 -0.12 -7.69 17.51
CA ARG A 161 -0.77 -8.29 16.33
C ARG A 161 0.24 -8.96 15.40
N GLN A 162 1.37 -8.31 15.13
CA GLN A 162 2.44 -8.89 14.30
C GLN A 162 2.96 -10.22 14.88
N TYR A 163 3.16 -10.26 16.20
CA TYR A 163 3.59 -11.47 16.90
C TYR A 163 2.53 -12.58 16.87
N ILE A 164 1.27 -12.24 17.11
CA ILE A 164 0.14 -13.17 16.99
C ILE A 164 0.08 -13.75 15.58
N ASP A 165 0.14 -12.90 14.56
CA ASP A 165 0.07 -13.31 13.16
C ASP A 165 1.22 -14.23 12.76
N ALA A 166 2.42 -13.98 13.27
CA ALA A 166 3.59 -14.84 13.04
C ALA A 166 3.42 -16.25 13.61
N LEU A 167 2.78 -16.37 14.77
CA LEU A 167 2.52 -17.65 15.44
C LEU A 167 1.26 -18.37 14.94
N SER A 168 0.60 -17.84 13.91
CA SER A 168 -0.59 -18.48 13.35
C SER A 168 -0.30 -19.91 12.88
N PRO A 169 -1.13 -20.91 13.24
CA PRO A 169 -0.91 -22.30 12.83
C PRO A 169 -1.02 -22.49 11.32
N SER A 170 -1.59 -21.53 10.58
CA SER A 170 -1.57 -21.54 9.11
C SER A 170 -0.15 -21.37 8.53
N ASN A 171 0.80 -20.86 9.30
CA ASN A 171 2.14 -20.52 8.81
C ASN A 171 3.13 -21.68 8.92
N PHE A 172 2.70 -22.86 9.39
CA PHE A 172 3.58 -24.02 9.60
C PHE A 172 3.05 -25.26 8.88
N ALA A 173 3.97 -26.04 8.30
CA ALA A 173 3.60 -27.14 7.41
C ALA A 173 2.81 -28.27 8.08
N LEU A 174 3.05 -28.53 9.37
CA LEU A 174 2.39 -29.61 10.10
C LEU A 174 1.02 -29.23 10.66
N THR A 175 0.75 -27.94 10.81
CA THR A 175 -0.50 -27.45 11.42
C THR A 175 -1.43 -26.80 10.40
N ASN A 176 -0.98 -26.57 9.16
CA ASN A 176 -1.81 -26.10 8.07
C ASN A 176 -2.35 -27.30 7.26
N PRO A 177 -3.69 -27.51 7.18
CA PRO A 177 -4.27 -28.64 6.48
C PRO A 177 -3.96 -28.68 4.98
N GLU A 178 -4.01 -27.52 4.30
CA GLU A 178 -3.69 -27.42 2.86
C GLU A 178 -2.24 -27.85 2.61
N VAL A 179 -1.31 -27.33 3.42
CA VAL A 179 0.12 -27.64 3.30
C VAL A 179 0.40 -29.09 3.66
N PHE A 180 -0.16 -29.58 4.76
CA PHE A 180 0.05 -30.96 5.20
C PHE A 180 -0.40 -31.95 4.13
N ARG A 181 -1.61 -31.75 3.60
CA ARG A 181 -2.18 -32.57 2.53
C ARG A 181 -1.35 -32.53 1.26
N GLU A 182 -0.90 -31.36 0.83
CA GLU A 182 -0.03 -31.23 -0.35
C GLU A 182 1.35 -31.86 -0.11
N THR A 183 1.88 -31.77 1.12
CA THR A 183 3.16 -32.40 1.51
C THR A 183 3.07 -33.92 1.44
N VAL A 184 1.99 -34.51 1.96
CA VAL A 184 1.74 -35.95 1.88
C VAL A 184 1.54 -36.37 0.44
N LYS A 185 0.69 -35.65 -0.31
CA LYS A 185 0.36 -35.95 -1.72
C LYS A 185 1.56 -35.86 -2.65
N SER A 186 2.45 -34.88 -2.44
CA SER A 186 3.63 -34.64 -3.26
C SER A 186 4.89 -35.33 -2.73
N HIS A 187 4.78 -36.14 -1.66
CA HIS A 187 5.90 -36.77 -0.97
C HIS A 187 7.01 -35.77 -0.57
N GLY A 188 6.62 -34.58 -0.13
CA GLY A 188 7.52 -33.49 0.31
C GLY A 188 8.08 -32.61 -0.81
N GLN A 189 7.70 -32.83 -2.08
CA GLN A 189 8.23 -32.05 -3.19
C GLN A 189 7.85 -30.58 -3.18
N ASN A 190 6.68 -30.24 -2.66
CA ASN A 190 6.27 -28.87 -2.39
C ASN A 190 7.28 -28.12 -1.51
N LEU A 191 7.81 -28.76 -0.47
CA LEU A 191 8.77 -28.16 0.45
C LEU A 191 10.15 -27.97 -0.19
N ILE A 192 10.60 -28.92 -1.02
CA ILE A 192 11.86 -28.76 -1.76
C ILE A 192 11.76 -27.60 -2.75
N LYS A 193 10.66 -27.54 -3.52
CA LYS A 193 10.40 -26.44 -4.43
C LYS A 193 10.32 -25.11 -3.67
N GLY A 194 9.66 -25.12 -2.52
CA GLY A 194 9.57 -23.95 -1.65
C GLY A 194 10.91 -23.49 -1.06
N LEU A 195 11.79 -24.42 -0.68
CA LEU A 195 13.15 -24.10 -0.27
C LEU A 195 13.96 -23.51 -1.44
N ASN A 196 13.83 -24.06 -2.65
CA ASN A 196 14.44 -23.47 -3.85
C ASN A 196 13.95 -22.03 -4.11
N ASN A 197 12.66 -21.76 -3.90
CA ASN A 197 12.09 -20.43 -3.97
C ASN A 197 12.70 -19.51 -2.91
N LEU A 198 12.79 -19.96 -1.66
CA LEU A 198 13.41 -19.20 -0.57
C LEU A 198 14.87 -18.85 -0.88
N LEU A 199 15.66 -19.81 -1.34
CA LEU A 199 17.07 -19.57 -1.68
C LEU A 199 17.20 -18.57 -2.84
N HIS A 200 16.32 -18.65 -3.85
CA HIS A 200 16.28 -17.65 -4.93
C HIS A 200 15.92 -16.25 -4.42
N ASP A 201 14.97 -16.15 -3.50
CA ASP A 201 14.52 -14.89 -2.91
C ASP A 201 15.62 -14.25 -2.03
N VAL A 202 16.47 -15.07 -1.39
CA VAL A 202 17.65 -14.59 -0.64
C VAL A 202 18.77 -14.16 -1.58
N GLU A 203 19.03 -14.91 -2.65
CA GLU A 203 20.05 -14.57 -3.65
C GLU A 203 19.71 -13.27 -4.38
N SER A 204 18.45 -13.10 -4.80
CA SER A 204 17.97 -11.88 -5.46
C SER A 204 17.93 -10.64 -4.54
N GLY A 205 18.00 -10.85 -3.22
CA GLY A 205 18.09 -9.78 -2.22
C GLY A 205 19.50 -9.52 -1.70
N ASP A 206 20.55 -9.96 -2.38
CA ASP A 206 21.95 -9.81 -1.95
C ASP A 206 22.20 -10.36 -0.52
N GLY A 207 21.59 -11.50 -0.21
CA GLY A 207 21.66 -12.16 1.10
C GLY A 207 20.61 -11.69 2.10
N GLN A 208 19.71 -10.78 1.73
CA GLN A 208 18.50 -10.48 2.49
C GLN A 208 17.30 -11.17 1.86
N LEU A 209 16.37 -11.65 2.68
CA LEU A 209 15.14 -12.27 2.17
C LEU A 209 14.24 -11.22 1.50
N ARG A 210 14.06 -11.33 0.17
CA ARG A 210 13.10 -10.53 -0.59
C ARG A 210 11.98 -11.42 -1.12
N ILE A 211 10.87 -11.46 -0.39
CA ILE A 211 9.72 -12.30 -0.75
C ILE A 211 9.14 -11.82 -2.10
N ARG A 212 9.21 -12.69 -3.12
CA ARG A 212 8.59 -12.39 -4.42
C ARG A 212 7.08 -12.52 -4.33
N MET A 213 6.37 -11.40 -4.49
CA MET A 213 4.91 -11.37 -4.47
C MET A 213 4.28 -11.62 -5.86
N THR A 214 5.05 -11.48 -6.93
CA THR A 214 4.58 -11.62 -8.32
C THR A 214 5.73 -12.08 -9.21
N ASP A 215 5.39 -12.63 -10.38
CA ASP A 215 6.38 -12.86 -11.43
C ASP A 215 6.72 -11.53 -12.11
N THR A 216 7.88 -10.98 -11.78
CA THR A 216 8.38 -9.72 -12.32
C THR A 216 8.86 -9.82 -13.77
N SER A 217 9.04 -11.03 -14.31
CA SER A 217 9.42 -11.26 -15.71
C SER A 217 8.22 -11.24 -16.66
N ALA A 218 7.01 -11.43 -16.11
CA ALA A 218 5.77 -11.37 -16.87
C ALA A 218 5.36 -9.95 -17.29
N PHE A 219 5.98 -8.91 -16.71
CA PHE A 219 5.62 -7.51 -16.95
C PHE A 219 6.79 -6.69 -17.49
N GLU A 220 6.53 -5.97 -18.58
CA GLU A 220 7.47 -5.06 -19.22
C GLU A 220 6.79 -3.70 -19.47
N MET A 221 7.36 -2.66 -18.86
CA MET A 221 6.86 -1.29 -18.96
C MET A 221 6.86 -0.80 -20.42
N GLY A 222 5.70 -0.32 -20.86
CA GLY A 222 5.44 0.12 -22.22
C GLY A 222 5.05 -0.99 -23.20
N LYS A 223 5.08 -2.28 -22.79
CA LYS A 223 4.60 -3.39 -23.62
C LYS A 223 3.30 -4.01 -23.12
N ASN A 224 3.21 -4.29 -21.82
CA ASN A 224 2.01 -4.89 -21.24
C ASN A 224 1.57 -4.24 -19.91
N VAL A 225 2.32 -3.29 -19.38
CA VAL A 225 1.93 -2.34 -18.32
C VAL A 225 2.34 -0.93 -18.74
N ALA A 226 1.61 0.11 -18.34
CA ALA A 226 1.84 1.49 -18.80
C ALA A 226 1.85 1.62 -20.33
N THR A 227 0.85 1.02 -20.98
CA THR A 227 0.79 0.87 -22.44
C THR A 227 -0.06 1.92 -23.14
N THR A 228 -0.67 2.86 -22.41
CA THR A 228 -1.52 3.88 -23.04
C THR A 228 -0.66 4.76 -23.96
N PRO A 229 -0.98 4.87 -25.26
CA PRO A 229 -0.17 5.64 -26.20
C PRO A 229 -0.07 7.11 -25.80
N GLY A 230 1.13 7.65 -25.87
CA GLY A 230 1.41 9.05 -25.53
C GLY A 230 2.88 9.41 -25.78
N LYS A 231 3.24 10.64 -25.47
CA LYS A 231 4.58 11.20 -25.63
C LYS A 231 5.04 11.95 -24.37
N VAL A 232 6.31 11.83 -24.05
CA VAL A 232 6.99 12.75 -23.13
C VAL A 232 7.15 14.09 -23.87
N VAL A 233 6.49 15.13 -23.37
CA VAL A 233 6.48 16.48 -23.97
C VAL A 233 7.34 17.47 -23.19
N PHE A 234 7.72 17.14 -21.96
CA PHE A 234 8.63 17.94 -21.15
C PHE A 234 9.44 17.04 -20.21
N GLN A 235 10.65 17.47 -19.87
CA GLN A 235 11.49 16.81 -18.88
C GLN A 235 12.36 17.83 -18.17
N ASN A 236 12.49 17.68 -16.85
CA ASN A 236 13.54 18.32 -16.05
C ASN A 236 14.19 17.29 -15.12
N GLU A 237 14.98 17.75 -14.16
CA GLU A 237 15.68 16.87 -13.21
C GLU A 237 14.75 16.05 -12.30
N LEU A 238 13.51 16.49 -12.08
CA LEU A 238 12.58 15.85 -11.14
C LEU A 238 11.54 14.97 -11.83
N PHE A 239 11.08 15.32 -13.03
CA PHE A 239 10.02 14.57 -13.69
C PHE A 239 10.04 14.67 -15.22
N GLN A 240 9.36 13.72 -15.85
CA GLN A 240 8.91 13.75 -17.23
C GLN A 240 7.40 14.03 -17.26
N LEU A 241 6.95 14.95 -18.09
CA LEU A 241 5.53 15.20 -18.35
C LEU A 241 5.09 14.39 -19.57
N ILE A 242 4.10 13.52 -19.39
CA ILE A 242 3.55 12.71 -20.47
C ILE A 242 2.20 13.29 -20.88
N GLN A 243 2.01 13.55 -22.17
CA GLN A 243 0.71 13.80 -22.79
C GLN A 243 0.26 12.54 -23.52
N TYR A 244 -0.97 12.10 -23.28
CA TYR A 244 -1.51 10.91 -23.93
C TYR A 244 -2.24 11.23 -25.24
N ASP A 245 -2.23 10.28 -26.16
CA ASP A 245 -2.85 10.41 -27.48
C ASP A 245 -4.38 10.47 -27.33
N PRO A 246 -5.07 11.38 -28.04
CA PRO A 246 -6.52 11.51 -27.97
C PRO A 246 -7.22 10.25 -28.50
N GLN A 247 -8.22 9.76 -27.78
CA GLN A 247 -9.07 8.62 -28.21
C GLN A 247 -10.42 9.05 -28.79
N THR A 248 -10.68 10.36 -28.85
CA THR A 248 -11.92 10.95 -29.37
C THR A 248 -11.61 12.08 -30.37
N PRO A 249 -12.49 12.36 -31.35
CA PRO A 249 -12.28 13.47 -32.30
C PRO A 249 -12.27 14.86 -31.68
N ASP A 250 -13.03 15.04 -30.59
CA ASP A 250 -13.09 16.25 -29.79
C ASP A 250 -12.81 15.91 -28.32
N GLN A 251 -12.06 16.76 -27.63
CA GLN A 251 -11.69 16.62 -26.23
C GLN A 251 -12.22 17.79 -25.40
N TYR A 252 -12.33 17.62 -24.08
CA TYR A 252 -12.64 18.72 -23.18
C TYR A 252 -11.58 19.81 -23.25
N LYS A 253 -12.05 21.06 -23.25
CA LYS A 253 -11.22 22.24 -23.39
C LYS A 253 -10.19 22.30 -22.27
N LYS A 254 -10.61 22.12 -21.01
CA LYS A 254 -9.72 22.12 -19.84
C LYS A 254 -8.92 20.81 -19.78
N PRO A 255 -7.57 20.85 -19.89
CA PRO A 255 -6.75 19.65 -19.77
C PRO A 255 -6.79 19.08 -18.36
N PHE A 256 -6.46 17.80 -18.25
CA PHE A 256 -6.45 17.04 -17.00
C PHE A 256 -5.03 16.62 -16.66
N LEU A 257 -4.46 17.15 -15.58
CA LEU A 257 -3.09 16.87 -15.13
C LEU A 257 -3.12 16.04 -13.83
N ILE A 258 -2.44 14.89 -13.87
CA ILE A 258 -2.31 13.99 -12.74
C ILE A 258 -0.92 14.12 -12.11
N VAL A 259 -0.90 14.35 -10.79
CA VAL A 259 0.27 14.41 -9.91
C VAL A 259 0.26 13.15 -9.03
N PRO A 260 0.94 12.06 -9.44
CA PRO A 260 0.99 10.81 -8.70
C PRO A 260 1.91 10.94 -7.47
N PRO A 261 1.87 9.99 -6.53
CA PRO A 261 2.91 9.89 -5.51
C PRO A 261 4.25 9.52 -6.17
N TRP A 262 5.35 9.77 -5.47
CA TRP A 262 6.71 9.34 -5.85
C TRP A 262 7.34 8.39 -4.82
N ILE A 263 6.51 7.77 -3.98
CA ILE A 263 6.88 6.63 -3.11
C ILE A 263 6.95 5.33 -3.94
N ASN A 264 6.05 5.23 -4.91
CA ASN A 264 6.04 4.26 -6.00
C ASN A 264 5.75 5.03 -7.30
N LYS A 265 5.75 4.34 -8.43
CA LYS A 265 5.68 4.98 -9.75
C LYS A 265 4.27 5.30 -10.21
N TYR A 266 4.14 6.21 -11.17
CA TYR A 266 2.85 6.74 -11.63
C TYR A 266 1.91 5.69 -12.24
N TYR A 267 2.46 4.59 -12.77
CA TYR A 267 1.69 3.63 -13.58
C TYR A 267 0.67 2.81 -12.78
N ILE A 268 0.50 3.06 -11.48
CA ILE A 268 -0.70 2.60 -10.76
C ILE A 268 -2.00 3.12 -11.37
N LEU A 269 -1.96 4.30 -12.00
CA LEU A 269 -3.10 4.88 -12.72
C LEU A 269 -3.14 4.48 -14.20
N ASP A 270 -2.13 3.73 -14.65
CA ASP A 270 -1.97 3.28 -16.04
C ASP A 270 -1.39 1.85 -16.06
N LEU A 271 -2.06 0.91 -15.36
CA LEU A 271 -1.58 -0.47 -15.22
C LEU A 271 -1.69 -1.21 -16.56
N ARG A 272 -2.68 -2.10 -16.71
CA ARG A 272 -3.02 -2.74 -17.98
C ARG A 272 -4.19 -1.99 -18.60
N GLU A 273 -4.43 -2.25 -19.88
CA GLU A 273 -5.54 -1.66 -20.63
C GLU A 273 -6.89 -1.72 -19.88
N LYS A 274 -7.20 -2.85 -19.24
CA LYS A 274 -8.49 -3.06 -18.54
C LYS A 274 -8.64 -2.30 -17.22
N ASN A 275 -7.55 -1.80 -16.65
CA ASN A 275 -7.51 -1.12 -15.35
C ASN A 275 -6.64 0.14 -15.37
N SER A 276 -6.57 0.80 -16.53
CA SER A 276 -5.92 2.10 -16.71
C SER A 276 -6.95 3.23 -16.58
N MET A 277 -6.80 4.06 -15.56
CA MET A 277 -7.58 5.28 -15.39
C MET A 277 -7.21 6.31 -16.46
N VAL A 278 -5.92 6.38 -16.83
CA VAL A 278 -5.43 7.25 -17.90
C VAL A 278 -6.13 6.91 -19.21
N LYS A 279 -6.09 5.65 -19.64
CA LYS A 279 -6.78 5.21 -20.87
C LYS A 279 -8.25 5.57 -20.81
N TRP A 280 -8.92 5.21 -19.72
CA TRP A 280 -10.33 5.52 -19.54
C TRP A 280 -10.62 7.03 -19.62
N ALA A 281 -9.80 7.89 -19.01
CA ALA A 281 -9.96 9.34 -19.08
C ALA A 281 -9.80 9.89 -20.51
N THR A 282 -8.82 9.37 -21.28
CA THR A 282 -8.66 9.73 -22.70
C THR A 282 -9.85 9.28 -23.56
N GLU A 283 -10.43 8.12 -23.26
CA GLU A 283 -11.65 7.61 -23.91
C GLU A 283 -12.89 8.43 -23.55
N GLN A 284 -12.95 9.00 -22.34
CA GLN A 284 -13.99 9.96 -21.97
C GLN A 284 -13.80 11.33 -22.63
N GLY A 285 -12.69 11.55 -23.36
CA GLY A 285 -12.41 12.79 -24.07
C GLY A 285 -11.61 13.82 -23.27
N HIS A 286 -10.93 13.45 -22.19
CA HIS A 286 -10.00 14.37 -21.52
C HIS A 286 -8.68 14.48 -22.29
N THR A 287 -8.11 15.68 -22.42
CA THR A 287 -6.68 15.83 -22.75
C THR A 287 -5.88 15.52 -21.48
N THR A 288 -5.41 14.28 -21.35
CA THR A 288 -4.79 13.76 -20.12
C THR A 288 -3.26 13.90 -20.14
N PHE A 289 -2.74 14.43 -19.04
CA PHE A 289 -1.32 14.51 -18.72
C PHE A 289 -1.04 13.80 -17.39
N ILE A 290 0.13 13.19 -17.27
CA ILE A 290 0.62 12.65 -16.00
C ILE A 290 2.09 12.99 -15.80
N MET A 291 2.47 13.28 -14.55
CA MET A 291 3.87 13.43 -14.17
C MET A 291 4.50 12.06 -13.89
N SER A 292 5.65 11.80 -14.49
CA SER A 292 6.49 10.63 -14.22
C SER A 292 7.73 11.08 -13.46
N TRP A 293 7.72 10.90 -12.14
CA TRP A 293 8.81 11.30 -11.25
C TRP A 293 10.07 10.48 -11.50
N ILE A 294 11.24 11.10 -11.35
CA ILE A 294 12.53 10.42 -11.36
C ILE A 294 12.68 9.52 -10.12
N ASN A 295 13.40 8.41 -10.25
CA ASN A 295 13.94 7.70 -9.09
C ASN A 295 15.30 8.33 -8.71
N PRO A 296 15.40 9.05 -7.59
CA PRO A 296 16.56 9.88 -7.28
C PRO A 296 17.81 9.06 -6.90
N ASP A 297 18.98 9.65 -7.14
CA ASP A 297 20.28 9.22 -6.64
C ASP A 297 20.87 10.27 -5.68
N GLU A 298 22.14 10.12 -5.29
CA GLU A 298 22.82 11.02 -4.36
C GLU A 298 22.85 12.49 -4.86
N LYS A 299 22.76 12.72 -6.17
CA LYS A 299 22.80 14.08 -6.75
C LYS A 299 21.57 14.89 -6.41
N LEU A 300 20.43 14.22 -6.23
CA LEU A 300 19.17 14.87 -5.89
C LEU A 300 18.94 14.95 -4.38
N ALA A 301 19.89 14.53 -3.53
CA ALA A 301 19.74 14.48 -2.07
C ALA A 301 19.23 15.77 -1.42
N LYS A 302 19.61 16.92 -2.01
CA LYS A 302 19.24 18.27 -1.54
C LYS A 302 17.91 18.79 -2.10
N LYS A 303 17.30 18.11 -3.07
CA LYS A 303 15.96 18.47 -3.57
C LYS A 303 14.98 18.25 -2.42
N SER A 304 14.41 19.34 -1.94
CA SER A 304 13.45 19.39 -0.83
C SER A 304 12.02 19.37 -1.34
N PHE A 305 11.04 19.32 -0.43
CA PHE A 305 9.63 19.44 -0.78
C PHE A 305 9.30 20.75 -1.54
N GLU A 306 10.06 21.82 -1.27
CA GLU A 306 9.95 23.08 -2.03
C GLU A 306 10.30 22.90 -3.51
N ASN A 307 11.32 22.11 -3.84
CA ASN A 307 11.70 21.85 -5.23
C ASN A 307 10.61 21.05 -5.96
N TYR A 308 9.99 20.07 -5.28
CA TYR A 308 8.86 19.32 -5.84
C TYR A 308 7.64 20.23 -6.11
N LEU A 309 7.46 21.31 -5.36
CA LEU A 309 6.43 22.31 -5.61
C LEU A 309 6.81 23.26 -6.77
N LEU A 310 7.98 23.87 -6.71
CA LEU A 310 8.41 24.91 -7.66
C LEU A 310 8.81 24.33 -9.02
N GLU A 311 9.65 23.32 -9.01
CA GLU A 311 10.19 22.67 -10.22
C GLU A 311 9.36 21.44 -10.62
N GLY A 312 8.43 20.99 -9.79
CA GLY A 312 7.54 19.86 -10.07
C GLY A 312 6.14 20.32 -10.48
N SER A 313 5.22 20.42 -9.51
CA SER A 313 3.79 20.63 -9.78
C SER A 313 3.47 21.98 -10.45
N LEU A 314 4.09 23.08 -10.02
CA LEU A 314 3.90 24.38 -10.68
C LEU A 314 4.46 24.40 -12.10
N GLU A 315 5.61 23.77 -12.31
CA GLU A 315 6.21 23.66 -13.63
C GLU A 315 5.37 22.77 -14.55
N ALA A 316 4.83 21.66 -14.05
CA ALA A 316 3.88 20.85 -14.81
C ALA A 316 2.66 21.65 -15.26
N ILE A 317 2.10 22.51 -14.40
CA ILE A 317 1.00 23.41 -14.79
C ILE A 317 1.45 24.40 -15.87
N ASN A 318 2.64 25.00 -15.74
CA ASN A 318 3.20 25.89 -16.76
C ASN A 318 3.27 25.19 -18.13
N GLN A 319 3.82 23.98 -18.15
CA GLN A 319 4.05 23.20 -19.36
C GLN A 319 2.74 22.70 -19.98
N VAL A 320 1.75 22.29 -19.18
CA VAL A 320 0.41 21.92 -19.67
C VAL A 320 -0.29 23.11 -20.32
N CYS A 321 -0.28 24.28 -19.68
CA CYS A 321 -0.85 25.50 -20.24
C CYS A 321 -0.14 25.90 -21.55
N ALA A 322 1.19 25.84 -21.59
CA ALA A 322 1.97 26.13 -22.80
C ALA A 322 1.66 25.15 -23.94
N GLN A 323 1.56 23.86 -23.63
CA GLN A 323 1.30 22.79 -24.61
C GLN A 323 -0.10 22.86 -25.21
N THR A 324 -1.10 23.26 -24.41
CA THR A 324 -2.51 23.24 -24.81
C THR A 324 -3.06 24.59 -25.25
N GLY A 325 -2.39 25.69 -24.88
CA GLY A 325 -2.87 27.06 -25.05
C GLY A 325 -3.98 27.45 -24.06
N GLU A 326 -4.29 26.60 -23.08
CA GLU A 326 -5.37 26.85 -22.12
C GLU A 326 -4.89 27.62 -20.90
N ASP A 327 -5.79 28.46 -20.38
CA ASP A 327 -5.55 29.33 -19.23
C ASP A 327 -5.78 28.64 -17.87
N SER A 328 -6.33 27.43 -17.85
CA SER A 328 -6.47 26.65 -16.62
C SER A 328 -6.59 25.15 -16.85
N VAL A 329 -6.30 24.38 -15.79
CA VAL A 329 -6.13 22.92 -15.78
C VAL A 329 -7.00 22.30 -14.68
N ASN A 330 -7.56 21.12 -14.93
CA ASN A 330 -8.11 20.25 -13.90
C ASN A 330 -6.99 19.41 -13.30
N LEU A 331 -6.77 19.50 -11.99
CA LEU A 331 -5.71 18.77 -11.31
C LEU A 331 -6.26 17.50 -10.66
N ALA A 332 -5.47 16.44 -10.63
CA ALA A 332 -5.66 15.30 -9.73
C ALA A 332 -4.35 15.00 -9.00
N GLY A 333 -4.42 14.75 -7.71
CA GLY A 333 -3.28 14.31 -6.91
C GLY A 333 -3.60 13.02 -6.16
N TYR A 334 -2.64 12.10 -6.10
CA TYR A 334 -2.81 10.81 -5.41
C TYR A 334 -1.85 10.69 -4.24
N CYS A 335 -2.36 10.40 -3.04
CA CYS A 335 -1.60 10.17 -1.81
C CYS A 335 -0.67 11.36 -1.56
N LEU A 336 0.65 11.15 -1.46
CA LEU A 336 1.65 12.23 -1.32
C LEU A 336 1.60 13.25 -2.48
N GLY A 337 1.30 12.82 -3.71
CA GLY A 337 1.07 13.73 -4.84
C GLY A 337 -0.16 14.62 -4.64
N GLY A 338 -1.15 14.15 -3.88
CA GLY A 338 -2.30 14.95 -3.43
C GLY A 338 -1.91 15.99 -2.39
N THR A 339 -1.07 15.62 -1.41
CA THR A 339 -0.54 16.58 -0.42
C THR A 339 0.25 17.69 -1.12
N LEU A 340 1.08 17.34 -2.11
CA LEU A 340 1.77 18.31 -2.97
C LEU A 340 0.79 19.17 -3.77
N THR A 341 -0.25 18.56 -4.36
CA THR A 341 -1.28 19.28 -5.13
C THR A 341 -2.00 20.31 -4.28
N MET A 342 -2.42 19.96 -3.06
CA MET A 342 -3.08 20.92 -2.16
C MET A 342 -2.12 22.05 -1.73
N THR A 343 -0.88 21.71 -1.42
CA THR A 343 0.16 22.71 -1.13
C THR A 343 0.36 23.66 -2.31
N THR A 344 0.34 23.13 -3.54
CA THR A 344 0.44 23.90 -4.78
C THR A 344 -0.75 24.86 -4.93
N LEU A 345 -1.98 24.40 -4.67
CA LEU A 345 -3.17 25.25 -4.70
C LEU A 345 -3.10 26.38 -3.67
N ALA A 346 -2.63 26.09 -2.45
CA ALA A 346 -2.46 27.10 -1.41
C ALA A 346 -1.38 28.14 -1.78
N TYR A 347 -0.27 27.69 -2.38
CA TYR A 347 0.75 28.57 -2.95
C TYR A 347 0.17 29.46 -4.07
N MET A 348 -0.57 28.87 -5.00
CA MET A 348 -1.25 29.58 -6.10
C MET A 348 -2.26 30.61 -5.56
N ALA A 349 -3.03 30.25 -4.54
CA ALA A 349 -3.97 31.17 -3.89
C ALA A 349 -3.26 32.40 -3.30
N ALA A 350 -2.13 32.20 -2.62
CA ALA A 350 -1.31 33.29 -2.09
C ALA A 350 -0.71 34.18 -3.20
N LYS A 351 -0.36 33.58 -4.35
CA LYS A 351 0.13 34.30 -5.54
C LYS A 351 -0.97 34.83 -6.47
N LYS A 352 -2.25 34.63 -6.13
CA LYS A 352 -3.42 34.97 -6.95
C LYS A 352 -3.40 34.32 -8.35
N ASP A 353 -2.76 33.17 -8.46
CA ASP A 353 -2.74 32.34 -9.66
C ASP A 353 -4.06 31.56 -9.76
N LYS A 354 -4.77 31.73 -10.89
CA LYS A 354 -6.10 31.16 -11.13
C LYS A 354 -6.10 29.99 -12.12
N ARG A 355 -4.92 29.44 -12.44
CA ARG A 355 -4.78 28.39 -13.45
C ARG A 355 -5.29 27.01 -13.00
N ALA A 356 -5.75 26.84 -11.76
CA ALA A 356 -6.41 25.62 -11.31
C ALA A 356 -7.94 25.76 -11.43
N ASN A 357 -8.55 25.05 -12.37
CA ASN A 357 -10.00 25.04 -12.58
C ASN A 357 -10.73 24.20 -11.53
N SER A 358 -10.17 23.03 -11.23
CA SER A 358 -10.65 22.09 -10.23
C SER A 358 -9.49 21.25 -9.71
N ALA A 359 -9.68 20.61 -8.56
CA ALA A 359 -8.71 19.68 -8.00
C ALA A 359 -9.40 18.41 -7.50
N THR A 360 -8.80 17.25 -7.78
CA THR A 360 -9.27 15.95 -7.34
C THR A 360 -8.20 15.28 -6.47
N PHE A 361 -8.59 14.68 -5.36
CA PHE A 361 -7.67 14.07 -4.39
C PHE A 361 -8.01 12.61 -4.18
N PHE A 362 -7.08 11.72 -4.53
CA PHE A 362 -7.20 10.28 -4.31
C PHE A 362 -6.50 9.94 -2.99
N THR A 363 -7.25 9.45 -1.99
CA THR A 363 -6.76 8.96 -0.69
C THR A 363 -5.61 9.81 -0.12
N THR A 364 -5.87 11.11 -0.02
CA THR A 364 -4.86 12.14 0.31
C THR A 364 -5.04 12.63 1.73
N MET A 365 -3.97 12.60 2.53
CA MET A 365 -3.94 13.22 3.85
C MET A 365 -3.45 14.66 3.76
N LEU A 366 -4.17 15.54 4.48
CA LEU A 366 -3.84 16.96 4.66
C LEU A 366 -3.81 17.35 6.15
N ASP A 367 -4.60 16.63 6.96
CA ASP A 367 -4.47 16.56 8.41
C ASP A 367 -3.86 15.20 8.77
N PHE A 368 -2.70 15.23 9.44
CA PHE A 368 -1.91 14.06 9.84
C PHE A 368 -2.05 13.73 11.33
N SER A 369 -3.06 14.27 12.01
CA SER A 369 -3.33 13.99 13.43
C SER A 369 -3.58 12.51 13.71
N GLU A 370 -4.23 11.81 12.77
CA GLU A 370 -4.53 10.39 12.85
C GLU A 370 -3.98 9.66 11.61
N PRO A 371 -2.66 9.43 11.49
CA PRO A 371 -2.06 8.86 10.28
C PRO A 371 -2.32 7.35 10.11
N GLY A 372 -3.13 6.74 10.99
CA GLY A 372 -3.35 5.30 11.03
C GLY A 372 -2.16 4.53 11.57
N GLU A 373 -2.04 3.26 11.18
CA GLU A 373 -0.98 2.37 11.68
C GLU A 373 0.43 2.82 11.32
N LEU A 374 0.59 3.67 10.29
CA LEU A 374 1.87 4.30 9.97
C LEU A 374 2.42 5.13 11.14
N GLY A 375 1.55 5.70 11.98
CA GLY A 375 1.95 6.47 13.17
C GLY A 375 2.83 5.68 14.14
N VAL A 376 2.75 4.35 14.15
CA VAL A 376 3.56 3.47 15.02
C VAL A 376 5.06 3.59 14.73
N PHE A 377 5.43 3.93 13.50
CA PHE A 377 6.82 4.08 13.06
C PHE A 377 7.33 5.53 13.14
N LEU A 378 6.51 6.46 13.64
CA LEU A 378 6.72 7.90 13.52
C LEU A 378 6.84 8.52 14.90
N ASP A 379 8.05 8.43 15.46
CA ASP A 379 8.44 9.19 16.64
C ASP A 379 9.80 9.89 16.42
N GLU A 380 10.14 10.79 17.34
CA GLU A 380 11.36 11.60 17.26
C GLU A 380 12.64 10.74 17.13
N GLY A 381 12.67 9.60 17.82
CA GLY A 381 13.81 8.69 17.79
C GLY A 381 13.92 7.97 16.44
N ALA A 382 12.82 7.41 15.97
CA ALA A 382 12.73 6.71 14.69
C ALA A 382 13.07 7.64 13.52
N VAL A 383 12.50 8.85 13.49
CA VAL A 383 12.77 9.82 12.41
C VAL A 383 14.22 10.30 12.46
N SER A 384 14.77 10.59 13.65
CA SER A 384 16.18 10.97 13.78
C SER A 384 17.15 9.86 13.36
N GLY A 385 16.83 8.60 13.69
CA GLY A 385 17.61 7.43 13.24
C GLY A 385 17.59 7.28 11.72
N LEU A 386 16.42 7.46 11.11
CA LEU A 386 16.26 7.41 9.66
C LEU A 386 17.00 8.55 8.96
N GLU A 387 16.95 9.76 9.51
CA GLU A 387 17.68 10.92 8.99
C GLU A 387 19.18 10.71 8.98
N LYS A 388 19.75 10.05 10.00
CA LYS A 388 21.18 9.68 10.00
C LYS A 388 21.52 8.75 8.83
N LYS A 389 20.72 7.71 8.61
CA LYS A 389 20.89 6.77 7.48
C LYS A 389 20.77 7.49 6.13
N MET A 390 19.78 8.38 6.00
CA MET A 390 19.59 9.18 4.78
C MET A 390 20.69 10.23 4.59
N ALA A 391 21.30 10.75 5.66
CA ALA A 391 22.41 11.70 5.57
C ALA A 391 23.68 11.07 4.99
N GLU A 392 23.91 9.78 5.27
CA GLU A 392 25.04 9.02 4.71
C GLU A 392 24.87 8.73 3.21
N ARG A 393 23.64 8.40 2.78
CA ARG A 393 23.34 7.96 1.40
C ARG A 393 22.80 9.08 0.50
N GLY A 394 22.26 10.16 1.07
CA GLY A 394 21.56 11.22 0.34
C GLY A 394 20.07 10.92 0.02
N PHE A 395 19.58 9.71 0.27
CA PHE A 395 18.19 9.32 0.02
C PHE A 395 17.72 8.19 0.95
N LEU A 396 16.41 8.01 1.04
CA LEU A 396 15.79 6.79 1.58
C LEU A 396 15.86 5.68 0.55
N GLU A 397 16.33 4.49 0.93
CA GLU A 397 16.37 3.33 0.02
C GLU A 397 14.97 2.71 -0.14
N GLY A 398 14.61 2.32 -1.36
CA GLY A 398 13.24 1.87 -1.67
C GLY A 398 12.80 0.65 -0.85
N SER A 399 13.74 -0.24 -0.50
CA SER A 399 13.46 -1.42 0.32
C SER A 399 13.06 -1.08 1.77
N GLU A 400 13.54 0.03 2.32
CA GLU A 400 13.20 0.45 3.69
C GLU A 400 11.72 0.87 3.76
N MET A 401 11.24 1.59 2.74
CA MET A 401 9.84 1.97 2.62
C MET A 401 8.92 0.76 2.33
N ALA A 402 9.33 -0.13 1.41
CA ALA A 402 8.59 -1.34 1.09
C ALA A 402 8.39 -2.25 2.32
N GLY A 403 9.42 -2.37 3.16
CA GLY A 403 9.35 -3.14 4.41
C GLY A 403 8.27 -2.61 5.36
N THR A 404 8.21 -1.29 5.55
CA THR A 404 7.18 -0.64 6.39
C THR A 404 5.77 -0.92 5.88
N PHE A 405 5.51 -0.75 4.58
CA PHE A 405 4.18 -1.02 4.00
C PHE A 405 3.76 -2.49 4.12
N ASN A 406 4.69 -3.43 3.91
CA ASN A 406 4.39 -4.85 4.05
C ASN A 406 4.01 -5.23 5.49
N MET A 407 4.62 -4.59 6.50
CA MET A 407 4.28 -4.82 7.91
C MET A 407 2.86 -4.36 8.27
N LEU A 408 2.32 -3.32 7.61
CA LEU A 408 0.94 -2.86 7.86
C LEU A 408 -0.12 -3.93 7.50
N LYS A 409 0.21 -4.87 6.62
CA LYS A 409 -0.64 -6.01 6.26
C LYS A 409 0.12 -7.33 6.22
N ALA A 410 0.81 -7.66 7.31
CA ALA A 410 1.67 -8.84 7.36
C ALA A 410 0.96 -10.16 6.99
N ASN A 411 -0.30 -10.35 7.37
CA ASN A 411 -1.06 -11.54 6.96
C ASN A 411 -1.17 -11.68 5.43
N ASP A 412 -1.57 -10.60 4.75
CA ASP A 412 -1.83 -10.61 3.31
C ASP A 412 -0.54 -10.49 2.48
N LEU A 413 0.44 -9.70 2.96
CA LEU A 413 1.64 -9.30 2.21
C LEU A 413 2.91 -10.06 2.61
N ILE A 414 2.91 -10.78 3.74
CA ILE A 414 4.06 -11.61 4.17
C ILE A 414 3.63 -13.07 4.29
N TRP A 415 2.74 -13.40 5.22
CA TRP A 415 2.44 -14.78 5.58
C TRP A 415 1.74 -15.57 4.47
N SER A 416 0.83 -14.94 3.74
CA SER A 416 0.20 -15.56 2.56
C SER A 416 1.24 -16.00 1.52
N PHE A 417 2.27 -15.18 1.26
CA PHE A 417 3.33 -15.53 0.32
C PHE A 417 4.31 -16.54 0.90
N VAL A 418 4.61 -16.50 2.20
CA VAL A 418 5.41 -17.53 2.86
C VAL A 418 4.74 -18.91 2.70
N VAL A 419 3.44 -19.00 2.98
CA VAL A 419 2.68 -20.24 2.84
C VAL A 419 2.65 -20.70 1.38
N ASN A 420 2.28 -19.82 0.45
CA ASN A 420 2.17 -20.21 -0.95
C ASN A 420 3.52 -20.53 -1.60
N ASN A 421 4.52 -19.65 -1.44
CA ASN A 421 5.78 -19.77 -2.16
C ASN A 421 6.71 -20.82 -1.53
N TYR A 422 6.78 -20.87 -0.21
CA TYR A 422 7.79 -21.64 0.52
C TYR A 422 7.24 -22.93 1.13
N LEU A 423 5.96 -22.98 1.51
CA LEU A 423 5.38 -24.21 2.05
C LEU A 423 4.66 -25.03 0.97
N LEU A 424 3.89 -24.38 0.09
CA LEU A 424 3.20 -25.07 -1.01
C LEU A 424 4.06 -25.18 -2.28
N GLY A 425 5.22 -24.51 -2.33
CA GLY A 425 6.08 -24.51 -3.52
C GLY A 425 5.40 -23.92 -4.75
N LYS A 426 4.41 -23.04 -4.58
CA LYS A 426 3.74 -22.36 -5.70
C LYS A 426 4.65 -21.26 -6.21
N ASP A 427 4.64 -21.04 -7.52
CA ASP A 427 5.34 -19.89 -8.09
C ASP A 427 4.45 -18.64 -7.98
N PRO A 428 5.02 -17.45 -7.77
CA PRO A 428 4.24 -16.22 -7.66
C PRO A 428 3.39 -15.98 -8.91
N PHE A 429 2.10 -15.69 -8.73
CA PHE A 429 1.21 -15.44 -9.85
C PHE A 429 1.49 -14.07 -10.50
N PRO A 430 1.47 -13.94 -11.85
CA PRO A 430 1.59 -12.66 -12.53
C PRO A 430 0.45 -11.69 -12.19
N PHE A 431 0.67 -10.82 -11.21
CA PHE A 431 -0.27 -9.79 -10.80
C PHE A 431 0.35 -8.40 -10.93
N ASP A 432 -0.30 -7.56 -11.73
CA ASP A 432 0.12 -6.21 -12.11
C ASP A 432 0.18 -5.25 -10.92
N LEU A 433 -0.78 -5.37 -9.99
CA LEU A 433 -0.78 -4.56 -8.77
C LEU A 433 0.40 -4.89 -7.85
N LEU A 434 0.75 -6.16 -7.71
CA LEU A 434 1.91 -6.56 -6.92
C LEU A 434 3.22 -6.23 -7.62
N PHE A 435 3.24 -6.24 -8.97
CA PHE A 435 4.38 -5.77 -9.75
C PHE A 435 4.66 -4.29 -9.45
N TRP A 436 3.63 -3.45 -9.50
CA TRP A 436 3.74 -2.05 -9.08
C TRP A 436 4.19 -1.89 -7.62
N ASN A 437 3.63 -2.67 -6.70
CA ASN A 437 3.96 -2.59 -5.28
C ASN A 437 5.44 -2.93 -5.02
N SER A 438 5.99 -3.89 -5.77
CA SER A 438 7.40 -4.29 -5.69
C SER A 438 8.38 -3.31 -6.35
N ASP A 439 7.89 -2.42 -7.22
CA ASP A 439 8.70 -1.47 -7.99
C ASP A 439 8.83 -0.12 -7.24
N SER A 440 9.45 -0.18 -6.07
CA SER A 440 9.63 0.97 -5.18
C SER A 440 10.60 2.02 -5.74
N THR A 441 10.46 3.27 -5.28
CA THR A 441 11.36 4.37 -5.61
C THR A 441 12.13 4.85 -4.37
N ARG A 442 13.28 5.49 -4.60
CA ARG A 442 13.99 6.22 -3.55
C ARG A 442 13.32 7.58 -3.31
N MET A 443 13.64 8.21 -2.18
CA MET A 443 13.20 9.57 -1.88
C MET A 443 14.38 10.42 -1.42
N PRO A 444 14.54 11.67 -1.92
CA PRO A 444 15.66 12.51 -1.50
C PRO A 444 15.59 12.80 0.00
N ALA A 445 16.75 12.79 0.67
CA ALA A 445 16.84 12.98 2.11
C ALA A 445 16.18 14.28 2.57
N ALA A 446 16.46 15.39 1.89
CA ALA A 446 15.90 16.70 2.25
C ALA A 446 14.37 16.76 2.12
N MET A 447 13.80 16.16 1.06
CA MET A 447 12.36 16.11 0.86
C MET A 447 11.69 15.18 1.89
N HIS A 448 12.24 13.98 2.11
CA HIS A 448 11.62 13.01 3.01
C HIS A 448 11.67 13.46 4.47
N SER A 449 12.81 13.98 4.93
CA SER A 449 12.93 14.59 6.27
C SER A 449 11.94 15.73 6.45
N PHE A 450 11.82 16.65 5.48
CA PHE A 450 10.82 17.72 5.54
C PHE A 450 9.41 17.16 5.70
N TYR A 451 9.05 16.15 4.90
CA TYR A 451 7.73 15.54 4.93
C TYR A 451 7.41 14.87 6.28
N LEU A 452 8.33 14.07 6.83
CA LEU A 452 8.16 13.44 8.14
C LEU A 452 8.05 14.47 9.26
N ARG A 453 8.97 15.44 9.31
CA ARG A 453 9.04 16.44 10.39
C ARG A 453 7.84 17.38 10.38
N ASN A 454 7.51 17.94 9.22
CA ASN A 454 6.50 19.00 9.14
C ASN A 454 5.09 18.45 8.98
N MET A 455 4.89 17.29 8.34
CA MET A 455 3.56 16.73 8.14
C MET A 455 3.22 15.72 9.22
N TYR A 456 3.98 14.62 9.33
CA TYR A 456 3.61 13.55 10.26
C TYR A 456 3.84 13.89 11.73
N LEU A 457 4.99 14.46 12.09
CA LEU A 457 5.27 14.81 13.49
C LEU A 457 4.62 16.15 13.88
N GLY A 458 4.82 17.19 13.07
CA GLY A 458 4.36 18.54 13.38
C GLY A 458 2.94 18.86 12.95
N ASN A 459 2.36 18.10 12.01
CA ASN A 459 1.04 18.36 11.40
C ASN A 459 0.85 19.83 10.95
N LEU A 460 1.91 20.45 10.43
CA LEU A 460 1.98 21.89 10.17
C LEU A 460 1.29 22.33 8.89
N LEU A 461 0.95 21.41 7.98
CA LEU A 461 0.29 21.75 6.72
C LEU A 461 -1.14 22.24 6.92
N LYS A 462 -1.86 21.70 7.90
CA LYS A 462 -3.24 22.14 8.20
C LYS A 462 -3.28 23.52 8.87
N GLU A 463 -2.18 23.89 9.53
CA GLU A 463 -2.06 25.15 10.26
C GLU A 463 -1.79 26.31 9.28
N PRO A 464 -2.60 27.38 9.29
CA PRO A 464 -2.38 28.55 8.43
C PRO A 464 -0.98 29.15 8.60
N GLY A 465 -0.15 29.03 7.57
CA GLY A 465 1.24 29.49 7.57
C GLY A 465 2.20 28.62 8.38
N GLY A 466 1.81 27.41 8.77
CA GLY A 466 2.64 26.47 9.54
C GLY A 466 3.88 25.99 8.77
N ILE A 467 3.82 25.98 7.44
CA ILE A 467 4.99 25.78 6.56
C ILE A 467 5.19 26.96 5.62
N THR A 468 6.44 27.21 5.23
CA THR A 468 6.83 28.22 4.24
C THR A 468 7.60 27.57 3.11
N LEU A 469 7.17 27.79 1.87
CA LEU A 469 7.79 27.24 0.65
C LEU A 469 7.89 28.35 -0.40
N GLY A 470 9.06 28.51 -1.02
CA GLY A 470 9.33 29.56 -2.00
C GLY A 470 9.12 30.97 -1.44
N GLY A 471 9.38 31.16 -0.14
CA GLY A 471 9.09 32.39 0.59
C GLY A 471 7.60 32.68 0.82
N VAL A 472 6.70 31.71 0.57
CA VAL A 472 5.26 31.84 0.75
C VAL A 472 4.80 30.99 1.93
N LYS A 473 4.10 31.63 2.88
CA LYS A 473 3.37 30.92 3.94
C LYS A 473 2.18 30.19 3.34
N ILE A 474 2.14 28.87 3.53
CA ILE A 474 1.10 28.01 2.97
C ILE A 474 -0.12 28.02 3.89
N ASP A 475 -1.30 28.29 3.31
CA ASP A 475 -2.57 28.31 4.03
C ASP A 475 -3.65 27.63 3.17
N ILE A 476 -3.99 26.37 3.51
CA ILE A 476 -4.98 25.57 2.80
C ILE A 476 -6.38 26.20 2.88
N SER A 477 -6.67 26.91 3.97
CA SER A 477 -7.97 27.57 4.16
C SER A 477 -8.24 28.67 3.12
N LYS A 478 -7.22 29.14 2.39
CA LYS A 478 -7.36 30.11 1.29
C LYS A 478 -7.65 29.48 -0.07
N VAL A 479 -7.61 28.16 -0.18
CA VAL A 479 -7.93 27.45 -1.43
C VAL A 479 -9.43 27.54 -1.67
N LYS A 480 -9.79 28.18 -2.80
CA LYS A 480 -11.19 28.35 -3.26
C LYS A 480 -11.55 27.48 -4.46
N THR A 481 -10.55 26.79 -5.02
CA THR A 481 -10.73 25.87 -6.14
C THR A 481 -11.72 24.78 -5.78
N PRO A 482 -12.72 24.46 -6.63
CA PRO A 482 -13.61 23.33 -6.41
C PRO A 482 -12.82 22.02 -6.25
N CYS A 483 -13.08 21.30 -5.17
CA CYS A 483 -12.34 20.09 -4.80
C CYS A 483 -13.24 18.84 -4.80
N TYR A 484 -12.71 17.73 -5.29
CA TYR A 484 -13.32 16.41 -5.20
C TYR A 484 -12.39 15.46 -4.45
N PHE A 485 -12.81 14.96 -3.31
CA PHE A 485 -12.07 14.00 -2.51
C PHE A 485 -12.68 12.62 -2.66
N ILE A 486 -11.86 11.63 -3.00
CA ILE A 486 -12.22 10.22 -2.97
C ILE A 486 -11.31 9.49 -1.99
N SER A 487 -11.92 8.87 -0.99
CA SER A 487 -11.26 8.00 0.00
C SER A 487 -11.79 6.57 -0.13
N THR A 488 -11.20 5.59 0.55
CA THR A 488 -11.68 4.20 0.47
C THR A 488 -11.98 3.64 1.86
N ILE A 489 -13.10 2.93 2.03
CA ILE A 489 -13.62 2.56 3.36
C ILE A 489 -12.72 1.58 4.13
N GLU A 490 -11.92 0.78 3.42
CA GLU A 490 -10.95 -0.17 4.01
C GLU A 490 -9.49 0.32 3.82
N ASP A 491 -9.29 1.62 3.61
CA ASP A 491 -7.94 2.20 3.54
C ASP A 491 -7.26 2.15 4.91
N HIS A 492 -6.12 1.49 4.97
CA HIS A 492 -5.27 1.37 6.16
C HIS A 492 -3.99 2.20 6.04
N ILE A 493 -3.70 2.74 4.85
CA ILE A 493 -2.54 3.58 4.58
C ILE A 493 -2.90 5.05 4.80
N ALA A 494 -4.05 5.47 4.28
CA ALA A 494 -4.63 6.80 4.46
C ALA A 494 -6.08 6.62 4.93
N PRO A 495 -6.31 6.36 6.23
CA PRO A 495 -7.65 6.08 6.74
C PRO A 495 -8.65 7.15 6.30
N TRP A 496 -9.82 6.72 5.84
CA TRP A 496 -10.77 7.65 5.20
C TRP A 496 -11.26 8.76 6.13
N LYS A 497 -11.24 8.52 7.45
CA LYS A 497 -11.55 9.53 8.46
C LYS A 497 -10.49 10.64 8.49
N SER A 498 -9.22 10.28 8.36
CA SER A 498 -8.09 11.20 8.31
C SER A 498 -8.10 12.04 7.03
N THR A 499 -8.37 11.41 5.88
CA THR A 499 -8.53 12.13 4.62
C THR A 499 -9.81 12.99 4.61
N TYR A 500 -10.87 12.58 5.30
CA TYR A 500 -12.08 13.38 5.51
C TYR A 500 -11.81 14.64 6.33
N MET A 501 -11.04 14.55 7.43
CA MET A 501 -10.59 15.73 8.18
C MET A 501 -9.86 16.73 7.26
N GLY A 502 -8.96 16.22 6.41
CA GLY A 502 -8.26 17.03 5.41
C GLY A 502 -9.20 17.69 4.38
N ALA A 503 -10.24 16.99 3.94
CA ALA A 503 -11.22 17.49 2.97
C ALA A 503 -12.05 18.69 3.50
N ARG A 504 -12.10 18.88 4.83
CA ARG A 504 -12.79 20.01 5.47
C ARG A 504 -11.96 21.30 5.54
N LEU A 505 -10.66 21.22 5.27
CA LEU A 505 -9.73 22.36 5.38
C LEU A 505 -9.87 23.42 4.28
N PRO A 506 -10.04 23.09 2.98
CA PRO A 506 -10.16 24.12 1.94
C PRO A 506 -11.52 24.85 2.03
N SER A 507 -11.50 26.16 1.77
CA SER A 507 -12.72 27.00 1.77
C SER A 507 -13.59 26.88 0.51
N GLY A 508 -13.05 26.26 -0.55
CA GLY A 508 -13.75 26.09 -1.82
C GLY A 508 -14.87 25.04 -1.75
N PRO A 509 -15.78 25.02 -2.75
CA PRO A 509 -16.79 23.97 -2.85
C PRO A 509 -16.13 22.59 -2.86
N THR A 510 -16.49 21.75 -1.89
CA THR A 510 -15.87 20.44 -1.70
C THR A 510 -16.91 19.33 -1.81
N LYS A 511 -16.63 18.34 -2.65
CA LYS A 511 -17.39 17.08 -2.75
C LYS A 511 -16.56 15.95 -2.16
N PHE A 512 -17.13 15.18 -1.24
CA PHE A 512 -16.48 14.00 -0.66
C PHE A 512 -17.21 12.74 -1.09
N VAL A 513 -16.44 11.74 -1.54
CA VAL A 513 -16.92 10.42 -1.94
C VAL A 513 -16.11 9.36 -1.24
N LEU A 514 -16.78 8.31 -0.79
CA LEU A 514 -16.15 7.16 -0.15
C LEU A 514 -16.29 5.94 -1.06
N GLY A 515 -15.19 5.42 -1.61
CA GLY A 515 -15.18 4.20 -2.40
C GLY A 515 -15.14 2.95 -1.52
N GLY A 516 -15.61 1.83 -2.04
CA GLY A 516 -15.39 0.52 -1.42
C GLY A 516 -13.95 0.03 -1.54
N SER A 517 -13.64 -1.07 -0.85
CA SER A 517 -12.30 -1.69 -0.80
C SER A 517 -11.22 -0.80 -0.15
N GLY A 518 -9.95 -1.18 -0.32
CA GLY A 518 -8.80 -0.50 0.29
C GLY A 518 -8.04 0.43 -0.68
N HIS A 519 -6.93 0.99 -0.18
CA HIS A 519 -6.17 2.10 -0.78
C HIS A 519 -6.03 2.10 -2.30
N ILE A 520 -5.66 0.96 -2.88
CA ILE A 520 -5.40 0.84 -4.32
C ILE A 520 -6.63 0.32 -5.06
N ALA A 521 -7.24 -0.78 -4.59
CA ALA A 521 -8.35 -1.42 -5.28
C ALA A 521 -9.61 -0.56 -5.33
N GLY A 522 -9.82 0.31 -4.34
CA GLY A 522 -10.93 1.27 -4.35
C GLY A 522 -10.70 2.45 -5.28
N ILE A 523 -9.45 2.92 -5.43
CA ILE A 523 -9.09 4.00 -6.36
C ILE A 523 -9.02 3.48 -7.80
N VAL A 524 -8.32 2.38 -8.04
CA VAL A 524 -8.21 1.70 -9.34
C VAL A 524 -9.40 0.78 -9.56
N ASN A 525 -10.59 1.37 -9.68
CA ASN A 525 -11.85 0.65 -9.86
C ASN A 525 -12.46 0.97 -11.24
N PRO A 526 -12.04 0.30 -12.32
CA PRO A 526 -12.55 0.60 -13.66
C PRO A 526 -14.06 0.30 -13.78
N PRO A 527 -14.87 1.16 -14.43
CA PRO A 527 -16.32 0.99 -14.54
C PRO A 527 -16.75 -0.37 -15.09
N VAL A 528 -16.00 -0.93 -16.05
CA VAL A 528 -16.29 -2.24 -16.66
C VAL A 528 -16.23 -3.40 -15.65
N ALA A 529 -15.47 -3.26 -14.56
CA ALA A 529 -15.39 -4.30 -13.54
C ALA A 529 -16.66 -4.36 -12.67
N ASN A 530 -17.37 -3.24 -12.52
CA ASN A 530 -18.58 -3.10 -11.71
C ASN A 530 -18.44 -3.67 -10.29
N LYS A 531 -17.34 -3.34 -9.59
CA LYS A 531 -17.02 -3.82 -8.24
C LYS A 531 -17.07 -2.70 -7.20
N TYR A 532 -17.16 -3.12 -5.94
CA TYR A 532 -16.98 -2.34 -4.70
C TYR A 532 -18.04 -1.28 -4.38
N GLY A 533 -18.59 -0.57 -5.38
CA GLY A 533 -19.50 0.54 -5.14
C GLY A 533 -18.81 1.76 -4.50
N TYR A 534 -19.61 2.79 -4.21
CA TYR A 534 -19.17 4.02 -3.55
C TYR A 534 -20.33 4.72 -2.85
N TRP A 535 -20.04 5.58 -1.88
CA TRP A 535 -21.00 6.34 -1.10
C TRP A 535 -20.87 7.83 -1.39
N THR A 536 -22.01 8.49 -1.56
CA THR A 536 -22.11 9.94 -1.74
C THR A 536 -23.11 10.53 -0.77
N ASN A 537 -22.93 11.79 -0.38
CA ASN A 537 -23.87 12.51 0.44
C ASN A 537 -24.06 13.93 -0.12
N ASP A 538 -24.90 14.06 -1.13
CA ASP A 538 -25.10 15.32 -1.86
C ASP A 538 -25.66 16.44 -0.96
N ALA A 539 -26.33 16.11 0.14
CA ALA A 539 -26.82 17.09 1.13
C ALA A 539 -25.68 17.82 1.86
N THR A 540 -24.47 17.28 1.81
CA THR A 540 -23.27 17.82 2.47
C THR A 540 -22.27 18.45 1.50
N ASP A 541 -22.59 18.47 0.20
CA ASP A 541 -21.73 19.08 -0.82
C ASP A 541 -21.47 20.55 -0.48
N GLY A 542 -20.20 20.92 -0.31
CA GLY A 542 -19.77 22.26 0.08
C GLY A 542 -19.86 22.59 1.57
N ASN A 543 -20.46 21.73 2.40
CA ASN A 543 -20.49 21.87 3.85
C ASN A 543 -20.49 20.49 4.53
N LEU A 544 -19.30 19.89 4.60
CA LEU A 544 -19.10 18.57 5.20
C LEU A 544 -19.36 18.61 6.72
N PRO A 545 -20.14 17.65 7.27
CA PRO A 545 -20.32 17.47 8.71
C PRO A 545 -19.00 17.46 9.49
N GLU A 546 -19.06 17.76 10.78
CA GLU A 546 -17.85 17.69 11.60
C GLU A 546 -17.35 16.26 11.76
N SER A 547 -18.30 15.35 11.95
CA SER A 547 -18.09 13.94 12.17
C SER A 547 -18.10 13.17 10.84
N PRO A 548 -17.04 12.38 10.53
CA PRO A 548 -17.07 11.48 9.38
C PRO A 548 -18.17 10.42 9.51
N GLU A 549 -18.52 10.00 10.73
CA GLU A 549 -19.63 9.06 10.97
C GLU A 549 -20.98 9.65 10.55
N ASP A 550 -21.20 10.94 10.79
CA ASP A 550 -22.43 11.62 10.37
C ASP A 550 -22.53 11.71 8.84
N PHE A 551 -21.39 11.94 8.16
CA PHE A 551 -21.34 11.84 6.70
C PHE A 551 -21.78 10.46 6.21
N LEU A 552 -21.20 9.39 6.79
CA LEU A 552 -21.49 8.02 6.37
C LEU A 552 -22.94 7.61 6.69
N ALA A 553 -23.47 8.01 7.85
CA ALA A 553 -24.84 7.73 8.24
C ALA A 553 -25.87 8.37 7.29
N GLY A 554 -25.56 9.55 6.74
CA GLY A 554 -26.37 10.23 5.73
C GLY A 554 -26.05 9.86 4.28
N ALA A 555 -25.05 9.02 4.02
CA ALA A 555 -24.60 8.73 2.67
C ALA A 555 -25.44 7.64 1.99
N THR A 556 -25.66 7.80 0.68
CA THR A 556 -26.29 6.80 -0.17
C THR A 556 -25.23 5.92 -0.80
N GLN A 557 -25.41 4.59 -0.70
CA GLN A 557 -24.56 3.63 -1.39
C GLN A 557 -24.98 3.51 -2.87
N ASN A 558 -24.01 3.65 -3.76
CA ASN A 558 -24.15 3.54 -5.20
C ASN A 558 -23.36 2.32 -5.70
N ALA A 559 -23.92 1.62 -6.67
CA ALA A 559 -23.23 0.52 -7.35
C ALA A 559 -22.21 1.05 -8.39
N GLY A 560 -21.26 0.20 -8.79
CA GLY A 560 -20.30 0.51 -9.84
C GLY A 560 -19.10 1.34 -9.37
N SER A 561 -18.47 2.03 -10.32
CA SER A 561 -17.24 2.79 -10.10
C SER A 561 -17.53 4.26 -9.82
N TRP A 562 -16.77 4.85 -8.89
CA TRP A 562 -16.78 6.30 -8.64
C TRP A 562 -16.20 7.11 -9.82
N TRP A 563 -15.46 6.49 -10.75
CA TRP A 563 -14.87 7.18 -11.91
C TRP A 563 -15.94 7.88 -12.75
N THR A 564 -17.08 7.22 -12.97
CA THR A 564 -18.19 7.80 -13.76
C THR A 564 -18.81 9.01 -13.03
N HIS A 565 -18.96 8.91 -11.72
CA HIS A 565 -19.42 10.03 -10.89
C HIS A 565 -18.42 11.21 -10.89
N TRP A 566 -17.11 10.93 -10.79
CA TRP A 566 -16.08 11.95 -10.93
C TRP A 566 -16.13 12.65 -12.30
N HIS A 567 -16.27 11.88 -13.38
CA HIS A 567 -16.37 12.44 -14.72
C HIS A 567 -17.61 13.35 -14.88
N GLN A 568 -18.76 12.95 -14.33
CA GLN A 568 -19.95 13.80 -14.30
C GLN A 568 -19.71 15.09 -13.49
N TRP A 569 -19.04 15.00 -12.35
CA TRP A 569 -18.69 16.16 -11.54
C TRP A 569 -17.75 17.13 -12.26
N VAL A 570 -16.62 16.65 -12.80
CA VAL A 570 -15.62 17.56 -13.41
C VAL A 570 -16.15 18.23 -14.68
N THR A 571 -17.05 17.57 -15.41
CA THR A 571 -17.65 18.12 -16.64
C THR A 571 -18.85 19.03 -16.37
N SER A 572 -19.47 18.96 -15.19
CA SER A 572 -20.55 19.87 -14.78
C SER A 572 -20.06 21.21 -14.22
N LEU A 573 -18.77 21.29 -13.86
CA LEU A 573 -18.15 22.54 -13.43
C LEU A 573 -18.20 23.62 -14.53
N PRO A 574 -18.14 24.92 -14.17
CA PRO A 574 -18.14 26.00 -15.16
C PRO A 574 -17.06 25.82 -16.24
N GLY A 575 -17.50 25.74 -17.50
CA GLY A 575 -16.61 25.51 -18.64
C GLY A 575 -16.09 24.07 -18.79
N GLY A 576 -16.48 23.14 -17.91
CA GLY A 576 -16.06 21.73 -17.91
C GLY A 576 -16.61 20.92 -19.08
N SER A 577 -17.74 21.32 -19.66
CA SER A 577 -18.35 20.66 -20.82
C SER A 577 -17.90 21.20 -22.17
N ALA A 578 -17.16 22.32 -22.18
CA ALA A 578 -16.64 22.92 -23.41
C ALA A 578 -15.65 21.96 -24.09
N LYS A 579 -15.74 21.83 -25.42
CA LYS A 579 -14.88 20.94 -26.20
C LYS A 579 -14.01 21.71 -27.20
N VAL A 580 -12.89 21.10 -27.57
CA VAL A 580 -11.96 21.51 -28.60
C VAL A 580 -11.61 20.31 -29.49
N LYS A 581 -10.98 20.55 -30.64
CA LYS A 581 -10.44 19.46 -31.45
C LYS A 581 -9.38 18.67 -30.66
N ALA A 582 -9.32 17.37 -30.92
CA ALA A 582 -8.33 16.47 -30.34
C ALA A 582 -6.91 17.06 -30.38
N ARG A 583 -6.21 17.05 -29.24
CA ARG A 583 -4.84 17.55 -29.13
C ARG A 583 -3.86 16.39 -29.19
N LYS A 584 -3.25 16.16 -30.36
CA LYS A 584 -2.14 15.22 -30.46
C LYS A 584 -0.89 15.83 -29.82
N PRO A 585 -0.06 15.04 -29.11
CA PRO A 585 1.15 15.57 -28.49
C PRO A 585 2.10 16.27 -29.47
N GLU A 586 2.15 15.82 -30.73
CA GLU A 586 3.02 16.36 -31.78
C GLU A 586 2.58 17.73 -32.31
N ASP A 587 1.30 18.09 -32.14
CA ASP A 587 0.72 19.33 -32.66
C ASP A 587 0.87 20.51 -31.68
N GLY A 588 1.38 20.25 -30.46
CA GLY A 588 1.56 21.26 -29.42
C GLY A 588 2.84 22.08 -29.55
N SER A 589 3.02 23.05 -28.65
CA SER A 589 4.18 23.96 -28.66
C SER A 589 5.47 23.32 -28.13
N LEU A 590 5.37 22.27 -27.33
CA LEU A 590 6.49 21.57 -26.74
C LEU A 590 6.99 20.47 -27.67
N LYS A 591 8.31 20.34 -27.76
CA LYS A 591 8.95 19.30 -28.57
C LYS A 591 8.78 17.94 -27.89
N VAL A 592 8.28 16.96 -28.64
CA VAL A 592 8.26 15.56 -28.23
C VAL A 592 9.69 15.05 -27.99
N ILE A 593 9.92 14.46 -26.81
CA ILE A 593 11.21 13.92 -26.37
C ILE A 593 11.30 12.43 -26.71
N GLU A 594 10.34 11.64 -26.22
CA GLU A 594 10.26 10.19 -26.46
C GLU A 594 8.81 9.69 -26.31
N ALA A 595 8.56 8.43 -26.64
CA ALA A 595 7.25 7.81 -26.43
C ALA A 595 7.00 7.51 -24.94
N ALA A 596 5.74 7.58 -24.51
CA ALA A 596 5.30 7.00 -23.25
C ALA A 596 5.72 5.51 -23.18
N PRO A 597 6.07 4.97 -21.99
CA PRO A 597 5.88 5.56 -20.67
C PRO A 597 7.05 6.46 -20.19
N GLY A 598 7.99 6.80 -21.09
CA GLY A 598 9.19 7.58 -20.77
C GLY A 598 10.31 6.74 -20.17
N SER A 599 11.48 7.34 -20.02
CA SER A 599 12.69 6.70 -19.49
C SER A 599 12.78 6.74 -17.96
N TYR A 600 12.21 7.74 -17.28
CA TYR A 600 12.30 7.85 -15.81
C TYR A 600 11.60 6.69 -15.10
N VAL A 601 10.43 6.30 -15.58
CA VAL A 601 9.66 5.20 -14.99
C VAL A 601 10.33 3.83 -15.19
N LYS A 602 11.12 3.66 -16.26
CA LYS A 602 11.77 2.38 -16.61
C LYS A 602 12.91 2.02 -15.68
N PHE A 603 13.45 2.96 -14.91
CA PHE A 603 14.49 2.69 -13.93
C PHE A 603 13.96 1.81 -12.80
N ARG A 604 14.46 0.58 -12.67
CA ARG A 604 14.08 -0.36 -11.60
C ARG A 604 15.26 -0.68 -10.70
N LEU A 605 15.05 -0.63 -9.38
CA LEU A 605 16.09 -0.92 -8.37
C LEU A 605 16.53 -2.38 -8.39
N ASP A 606 15.61 -3.32 -8.61
CA ASP A 606 15.91 -4.75 -8.67
C ASP A 606 16.66 -5.18 -9.94
N ALA A 607 16.58 -4.39 -11.00
CA ALA A 607 17.33 -4.60 -12.24
C ALA A 607 18.74 -3.98 -12.20
N GLN A 608 19.03 -3.09 -11.26
CA GLN A 608 20.38 -2.55 -11.07
C GLN A 608 21.21 -3.61 -10.35
N LYS A 609 21.99 -4.42 -11.09
CA LYS A 609 23.02 -5.26 -10.47
C LYS A 609 23.96 -4.35 -9.68
N LYS A 610 24.14 -4.59 -8.38
CA LYS A 610 25.27 -3.98 -7.65
C LYS A 610 26.54 -4.47 -8.34
N ALA A 611 27.26 -3.54 -8.97
CA ALA A 611 28.56 -3.80 -9.57
C ALA A 611 29.58 -4.18 -8.50
#